data_AF-A0A9P6TQW0-F1
#
_entry.id   AF-A0A9P6TQW0-F1
#
_cell.length_a   1.000
_cell.length_b   1.000
_cell.length_c   1.000
_cell.angle_alpha   90.00
_cell.angle_beta   90.00
_cell.angle_gamma   90.00
#
_symmetry.space_group_name_H-M   'P 1'
#
loop_
_entity.id
_entity.type
_entity.pdbx_description
1 polymer ?
#
loop_
_entity_poly.entity_id
_entity_poly.type
_entity_poly.pdbx_seq_one_letter_code
_entity_poly.pdbx_strand_id
1 'polypeptide(L)'
;MSTSSSCCADVGHAGVTAQSCNVAPRMRHAAPVIVVAPDSFKGSLSAEQVAQAIGVGIARALPDAQLRLRPMADGGEGTLDALLTRGGERRIVPVRGASGQPRQAATALLADGTAVVETAEIVGITDPVGMSAAPGARCTYGLGEAIGAMLDAGASRILVALGGSSTNDGGAGLLAALGVRFADASGARLEPTPHGLRKLAAVDVSALDPRIADVELIAMSDVNHPLTGPHGATAVFGPQKGVQPDDIDRLDRVLGHYAALLEDALGRTAHALPGAGAGGGLGYALLMLGARGSAGAELVASQIGLDDALAGADWLITGEGRSDAQTLHGKAPFVACRRATRAGVPATLLSGALDPDALPRLGKYFAGCFSPAPGPISLDAAIRNVRINMTSADQSGLAQFLTYRVHLLNKLSERGISEIYQRKIGISMAEARVIAAVGAFGPFSIMELARHANLDKSQASRAAEALMRCALLRRQASRDDGRIVVVSLTPAGRALCRKIMPIARRWNDDMFSALSDGEQAQLGRLLDKVIVAARTAEAPAAQKTAKPLAKRVTGSTN
;
A
#
# COMPACT_ATOMS: atom_id res chain seq x y z
N MET A 1 -68.43 -24.44 -24.17
CA MET A 1 -69.72 -23.73 -24.02
C MET A 1 -69.48 -22.64 -22.99
N SER A 2 -69.64 -21.35 -23.19
CA SER A 2 -70.22 -20.52 -24.27
C SER A 2 -69.95 -19.07 -23.81
N THR A 3 -69.18 -18.29 -24.57
CA THR A 3 -69.55 -17.02 -25.23
C THR A 3 -69.99 -15.83 -24.35
N SER A 4 -69.12 -14.82 -24.29
CA SER A 4 -69.34 -13.37 -24.60
C SER A 4 -70.72 -12.70 -24.46
N SER A 5 -70.73 -11.53 -23.80
CA SER A 5 -71.52 -10.28 -24.07
C SER A 5 -71.52 -9.44 -22.77
N SER A 6 -71.48 -8.11 -22.65
CA SER A 6 -71.31 -6.94 -23.53
C SER A 6 -71.10 -5.71 -22.62
N CYS A 7 -70.54 -4.64 -23.21
CA CYS A 7 -70.46 -3.26 -22.70
C CYS A 7 -71.69 -2.74 -21.92
N CYS A 8 -71.41 -1.96 -20.87
CA CYS A 8 -72.07 -0.67 -20.62
C CYS A 8 -71.07 0.25 -19.89
N ALA A 9 -70.90 1.44 -20.44
CA ALA A 9 -70.07 2.51 -19.89
C ALA A 9 -70.81 3.20 -18.74
N ASP A 10 -70.08 3.61 -17.69
CA ASP A 10 -70.45 4.80 -16.94
C ASP A 10 -69.22 5.48 -16.31
N VAL A 11 -69.29 6.80 -16.35
CA VAL A 11 -68.22 7.78 -16.10
C VAL A 11 -68.26 8.16 -14.62
N GLY A 12 -67.12 8.21 -13.92
CA GLY A 12 -67.14 8.82 -12.58
C GLY A 12 -65.89 8.66 -11.72
N HIS A 13 -65.03 9.68 -11.79
CA HIS A 13 -64.14 10.19 -10.74
C HIS A 13 -63.11 9.30 -10.01
N ALA A 14 -61.86 9.69 -10.27
CA ALA A 14 -60.64 9.42 -9.54
C ALA A 14 -60.76 9.54 -8.00
N GLY A 15 -60.32 8.48 -7.33
CA GLY A 15 -59.97 8.47 -5.91
C GLY A 15 -58.92 7.39 -5.68
N VAL A 16 -57.64 7.72 -5.87
CA VAL A 16 -56.52 6.81 -5.57
C VAL A 16 -56.33 6.77 -4.06
N THR A 17 -56.94 5.78 -3.41
CA THR A 17 -56.68 5.43 -2.01
C THR A 17 -55.36 4.66 -1.91
N ALA A 18 -54.55 5.08 -0.94
CA ALA A 18 -53.22 4.56 -0.65
C ALA A 18 -53.21 3.03 -0.47
N GLN A 19 -52.56 2.34 -1.39
CA GLN A 19 -52.27 0.92 -1.30
C GLN A 19 -51.04 0.75 -0.41
N SER A 20 -51.25 0.23 0.79
CA SER A 20 -50.20 -0.18 1.72
C SER A 20 -49.30 -1.23 1.06
N CYS A 21 -48.11 -0.82 0.64
CA CYS A 21 -47.05 -1.75 0.23
C CYS A 21 -46.57 -2.52 1.46
N ASN A 22 -47.10 -3.73 1.61
CA ASN A 22 -46.62 -4.74 2.54
C ASN A 22 -45.24 -5.21 2.06
N VAL A 23 -44.17 -4.57 2.53
CA VAL A 23 -42.80 -5.03 2.28
C VAL A 23 -42.58 -6.28 3.13
N ALA A 24 -42.61 -7.44 2.48
CA ALA A 24 -42.21 -8.70 3.09
C ALA A 24 -40.81 -8.54 3.73
N PRO A 25 -40.54 -9.12 4.91
CA PRO A 25 -39.23 -9.02 5.53
C PRO A 25 -38.21 -9.64 4.57
N ARG A 26 -37.19 -8.87 4.18
CA ARG A 26 -36.00 -9.41 3.49
C ARG A 26 -35.50 -10.58 4.33
N MET A 27 -35.52 -11.79 3.77
CA MET A 27 -34.82 -12.92 4.36
C MET A 27 -33.39 -12.46 4.64
N ARG A 28 -32.98 -12.48 5.90
CA ARG A 28 -31.61 -12.19 6.30
C ARG A 28 -30.77 -13.33 5.70
N HIS A 29 -30.19 -13.10 4.52
CA HIS A 29 -29.06 -13.92 4.09
C HIS A 29 -28.04 -13.88 5.24
N ALA A 30 -27.50 -15.04 5.59
CA ALA A 30 -26.45 -15.12 6.60
C ALA A 30 -25.35 -14.10 6.24
N ALA A 31 -24.77 -13.47 7.25
CA ALA A 31 -23.66 -12.54 7.11
C ALA A 31 -22.58 -13.14 6.18
N PRO A 32 -22.19 -12.47 5.09
CA PRO A 32 -21.27 -13.04 4.12
C PRO A 32 -19.90 -13.25 4.76
N VAL A 33 -19.28 -14.38 4.49
CA VAL A 33 -17.96 -14.75 4.97
C VAL A 33 -16.93 -14.40 3.89
N ILE A 34 -16.02 -13.48 4.22
CA ILE A 34 -14.99 -13.01 3.30
C ILE A 34 -13.61 -13.37 3.85
N VAL A 35 -12.86 -14.14 3.05
CA VAL A 35 -11.46 -14.45 3.33
C VAL A 35 -10.59 -13.35 2.75
N VAL A 36 -9.62 -12.87 3.52
CA VAL A 36 -8.66 -11.85 3.10
C VAL A 36 -7.26 -12.44 3.22
N ALA A 37 -6.66 -12.80 2.10
CA ALA A 37 -5.36 -13.47 2.05
C ALA A 37 -4.35 -12.79 1.11
N PRO A 38 -3.94 -11.53 1.39
CA PRO A 38 -2.97 -10.82 0.60
C PRO A 38 -1.52 -11.19 0.97
N ASP A 39 -0.61 -10.98 0.04
CA ASP A 39 0.83 -10.83 0.28
C ASP A 39 1.16 -9.38 0.69
N SER A 40 2.41 -9.16 1.11
CA SER A 40 2.97 -7.85 1.38
C SER A 40 2.95 -6.94 0.15
N PHE A 41 2.84 -5.64 0.41
CA PHE A 41 3.08 -4.62 -0.60
C PHE A 41 4.52 -4.16 -0.40
N LYS A 42 5.46 -4.83 -1.09
CA LYS A 42 6.92 -4.65 -0.93
C LYS A 42 7.33 -3.18 -0.84
N GLY A 43 8.08 -2.84 0.21
CA GLY A 43 8.50 -1.47 0.52
C GLY A 43 7.42 -0.56 1.12
N SER A 44 6.22 -1.06 1.42
CA SER A 44 5.10 -0.27 1.97
C SER A 44 4.46 -0.92 3.19
N LEU A 45 3.70 -2.01 3.02
CA LEU A 45 2.90 -2.64 4.08
C LEU A 45 3.19 -4.14 4.16
N SER A 46 3.27 -4.68 5.37
CA SER A 46 3.31 -6.13 5.58
C SER A 46 1.97 -6.77 5.17
N ALA A 47 1.98 -8.07 4.88
CA ALA A 47 0.77 -8.82 4.51
C ALA A 47 -0.35 -8.66 5.54
N GLU A 48 -0.01 -8.67 6.84
CA GLU A 48 -0.97 -8.43 7.92
C GLU A 48 -1.60 -7.03 7.83
N GLN A 49 -0.78 -6.00 7.61
CA GLN A 49 -1.26 -4.62 7.49
C GLN A 49 -2.14 -4.43 6.25
N VAL A 50 -1.82 -5.10 5.14
CA VAL A 50 -2.65 -5.12 3.93
C VAL A 50 -3.99 -5.80 4.23
N ALA A 51 -3.97 -6.96 4.91
CA ALA A 51 -5.19 -7.69 5.28
C ALA A 51 -6.09 -6.87 6.21
N GLN A 52 -5.52 -6.19 7.21
CA GLN A 52 -6.24 -5.28 8.09
C GLN A 52 -6.83 -4.08 7.33
N ALA A 53 -6.08 -3.47 6.40
CA ALA A 53 -6.57 -2.35 5.61
C ALA A 53 -7.76 -2.75 4.72
N ILE A 54 -7.68 -3.92 4.06
CA ILE A 54 -8.80 -4.50 3.31
C ILE A 54 -9.99 -4.73 4.25
N GLY A 55 -9.75 -5.32 5.43
CA GLY A 55 -10.79 -5.56 6.42
C GLY A 55 -11.53 -4.29 6.87
N VAL A 56 -10.80 -3.19 7.08
CA VAL A 56 -11.40 -1.87 7.38
C VAL A 56 -12.27 -1.37 6.21
N GLY A 57 -11.80 -1.54 4.97
CA GLY A 57 -12.57 -1.19 3.78
C GLY A 57 -13.87 -2.00 3.67
N ILE A 58 -13.78 -3.32 3.88
CA ILE A 58 -14.95 -4.21 3.87
C ILE A 58 -15.93 -3.84 4.97
N ALA A 59 -15.48 -3.66 6.22
CA ALA A 59 -16.36 -3.34 7.35
C ALA A 59 -17.12 -2.01 7.16
N ARG A 60 -16.56 -1.07 6.40
CA ARG A 60 -17.24 0.18 6.02
C ARG A 60 -18.35 -0.05 4.99
N ALA A 61 -18.12 -0.92 4.01
CA ALA A 61 -19.06 -1.17 2.91
C ALA A 61 -20.11 -2.23 3.27
N LEU A 62 -19.73 -3.25 4.04
CA LEU A 62 -20.51 -4.40 4.47
C LEU A 62 -20.27 -4.66 5.97
N PRO A 63 -20.93 -3.91 6.88
CA PRO A 63 -20.70 -4.00 8.31
C PRO A 63 -20.99 -5.38 8.93
N ASP A 64 -21.91 -6.13 8.33
CA ASP A 64 -22.31 -7.46 8.82
C ASP A 64 -21.37 -8.58 8.31
N ALA A 65 -20.38 -8.29 7.46
CA ALA A 65 -19.51 -9.32 6.90
C ALA A 65 -18.60 -9.97 7.98
N GLN A 66 -18.46 -11.29 7.92
CA GLN A 66 -17.52 -12.03 8.75
C GLN A 66 -16.18 -12.14 8.05
N LEU A 67 -15.12 -11.59 8.64
CA LEU A 67 -13.79 -11.56 8.05
C LEU A 67 -12.91 -12.69 8.57
N ARG A 68 -12.24 -13.40 7.66
CA ARG A 68 -11.20 -14.39 7.96
C ARG A 68 -9.88 -13.91 7.38
N LEU A 69 -9.05 -13.27 8.18
CA LEU A 69 -7.76 -12.75 7.75
C LEU A 69 -6.71 -13.88 7.72
N ARG A 70 -6.04 -14.05 6.59
CA ARG A 70 -5.02 -15.07 6.32
C ARG A 70 -3.85 -14.46 5.53
N PRO A 71 -3.08 -13.53 6.13
CA PRO A 71 -1.95 -12.91 5.44
C PRO A 71 -0.98 -13.98 4.93
N MET A 72 -0.55 -13.82 3.67
CA MET A 72 0.27 -14.78 2.95
C MET A 72 1.68 -14.25 2.72
N ALA A 73 2.55 -15.15 2.25
CA ALA A 73 3.88 -14.84 1.74
C ALA A 73 4.26 -15.88 0.67
N ASP A 74 5.27 -15.55 -0.14
CA ASP A 74 5.77 -16.36 -1.26
C ASP A 74 7.04 -17.19 -0.90
N GLY A 75 7.44 -17.23 0.37
CA GLY A 75 8.71 -17.84 0.79
C GLY A 75 9.90 -16.88 0.74
N GLY A 76 9.64 -15.58 0.52
CA GLY A 76 10.58 -14.49 0.72
C GLY A 76 10.29 -13.68 1.99
N GLU A 77 10.45 -12.35 1.88
CA GLU A 77 10.26 -11.41 2.99
C GLU A 77 8.85 -11.49 3.60
N GLY A 78 8.76 -11.59 4.92
CA GLY A 78 7.48 -11.63 5.65
C GLY A 78 6.87 -13.03 5.78
N THR A 79 7.58 -14.08 5.33
CA THR A 79 7.14 -15.47 5.53
C THR A 79 7.11 -15.86 7.00
N LEU A 80 8.10 -15.39 7.77
CA LEU A 80 8.14 -15.57 9.22
C LEU A 80 6.89 -14.99 9.89
N ASP A 81 6.49 -13.78 9.52
CA ASP A 81 5.33 -13.09 10.07
C ASP A 81 4.03 -13.84 9.72
N ALA A 82 3.88 -14.26 8.46
CA ALA A 82 2.73 -15.03 8.01
C ALA A 82 2.57 -16.33 8.81
N LEU A 83 3.67 -17.06 9.04
CA LEU A 83 3.64 -18.33 9.76
C LEU A 83 3.44 -18.16 11.28
N LEU A 84 3.89 -17.06 11.88
CA LEU A 84 3.65 -16.75 13.29
C LEU A 84 2.16 -16.56 13.63
N THR A 85 1.31 -16.29 12.64
CA THR A 85 -0.15 -16.22 12.85
C THR A 85 -0.76 -17.55 13.33
N ARG A 86 -0.04 -18.67 13.17
CA ARG A 86 -0.41 -20.00 13.70
C ARG A 86 -0.16 -20.14 15.21
N GLY A 87 0.44 -19.15 15.84
CA GLY A 87 0.94 -19.22 17.21
C GLY A 87 2.36 -19.77 17.27
N GLY A 88 3.06 -19.42 18.34
CA GLY A 88 4.49 -19.66 18.50
C GLY A 88 5.18 -18.44 19.10
N GLU A 89 6.51 -18.47 19.09
CA GLU A 89 7.36 -17.44 19.65
C GLU A 89 8.31 -16.90 18.58
N ARG A 90 8.34 -15.58 18.42
CA ARG A 90 9.44 -14.91 17.70
C ARG A 90 10.68 -14.94 18.57
N ARG A 91 11.79 -15.44 18.03
CA ARG A 91 13.09 -15.50 18.70
C ARG A 91 14.09 -14.60 17.99
N ILE A 92 14.78 -13.78 18.76
CA ILE A 92 15.86 -12.95 18.26
C ILE A 92 17.18 -13.66 18.53
N VAL A 93 17.94 -13.95 17.48
CA VAL A 93 19.20 -14.69 17.57
C VAL A 93 20.38 -13.82 17.09
N PRO A 94 21.52 -13.84 17.79
CA PRO A 94 22.73 -13.17 17.33
C PRO A 94 23.35 -13.95 16.18
N VAL A 95 23.56 -13.28 15.04
CA VAL A 95 24.10 -13.88 13.81
C VAL A 95 25.02 -12.90 13.09
N ARG A 96 25.75 -13.39 12.09
CA ARG A 96 26.49 -12.54 11.13
C ARG A 96 25.63 -12.20 9.92
N GLY A 97 25.58 -10.91 9.57
CA GLY A 97 24.98 -10.44 8.33
C GLY A 97 25.83 -10.79 7.10
N ALA A 98 25.35 -10.42 5.91
CA ALA A 98 25.99 -10.77 4.65
C ALA A 98 27.45 -10.28 4.53
N SER A 99 27.79 -9.15 5.14
CA SER A 99 29.15 -8.59 5.16
C SER A 99 30.02 -9.13 6.30
N GLY A 100 29.53 -10.08 7.10
CA GLY A 100 30.21 -10.65 8.26
C GLY A 100 30.03 -9.85 9.57
N GLN A 101 29.39 -8.68 9.51
CA GLN A 101 29.13 -7.87 10.70
C GLN A 101 28.06 -8.53 11.60
N PRO A 102 28.22 -8.49 12.95
CA PRO A 102 27.21 -9.00 13.86
C PRO A 102 25.88 -8.25 13.73
N ARG A 103 24.77 -8.98 13.81
CA ARG A 103 23.42 -8.44 13.86
C ARG A 103 22.50 -9.33 14.70
N GLN A 104 21.37 -8.77 15.10
CA GLN A 104 20.25 -9.52 15.65
C GLN A 104 19.29 -9.85 14.52
N ALA A 105 18.85 -11.10 14.42
CA ALA A 105 17.93 -11.54 13.40
C ALA A 105 16.71 -12.22 14.03
N ALA A 106 15.52 -11.93 13.49
CA ALA A 106 14.31 -12.65 13.86
C ALA A 106 14.25 -14.05 13.24
N THR A 107 13.87 -15.01 14.07
CA THR A 107 13.47 -16.38 13.73
C THR A 107 12.14 -16.67 14.43
N ALA A 108 11.51 -17.80 14.13
CA ALA A 108 10.32 -18.22 14.85
C ALA A 108 10.42 -19.69 15.27
N LEU A 109 9.88 -20.02 16.44
CA LEU A 109 9.59 -21.38 16.87
C LEU A 109 8.09 -21.50 17.06
N LEU A 110 7.44 -22.25 16.17
CA LEU A 110 5.99 -22.44 16.17
C LEU A 110 5.58 -23.43 17.27
N ALA A 111 4.30 -23.39 17.65
CA ALA A 111 3.77 -24.21 18.73
C ALA A 111 3.92 -25.74 18.52
N ASP A 112 4.06 -26.17 17.25
CA ASP A 112 4.28 -27.58 16.88
C ASP A 112 5.76 -27.99 16.85
N GLY A 113 6.68 -27.11 17.26
CA GLY A 113 8.13 -27.35 17.24
C GLY A 113 8.80 -27.07 15.90
N THR A 114 8.05 -26.57 14.90
CA THR A 114 8.62 -26.13 13.62
C THR A 114 9.33 -24.78 13.79
N ALA A 115 10.59 -24.70 13.39
CA ALA A 115 11.30 -23.43 13.30
C ALA A 115 11.15 -22.79 11.92
N VAL A 116 11.22 -21.46 11.86
CA VAL A 116 11.22 -20.67 10.62
C VAL A 116 12.43 -19.75 10.63
N VAL A 117 13.22 -19.84 9.56
CA VAL A 117 14.40 -19.01 9.30
C VAL A 117 14.21 -18.31 7.96
N GLU A 118 14.38 -16.99 7.95
CA GLU A 118 14.17 -16.17 6.75
C GLU A 118 15.48 -15.59 6.23
N THR A 119 15.78 -15.83 4.96
CA THR A 119 17.04 -15.37 4.34
C THR A 119 17.09 -13.84 4.25
N ALA A 120 15.97 -13.19 3.91
CA ALA A 120 15.87 -11.74 3.83
C ALA A 120 16.17 -11.06 5.18
N GLU A 121 15.83 -11.71 6.30
CA GLU A 121 16.07 -11.19 7.65
C GLU A 121 17.56 -11.20 8.04
N ILE A 122 18.39 -12.05 7.43
CA ILE A 122 19.79 -12.22 7.84
C ILE A 122 20.77 -11.69 6.79
N VAL A 123 20.55 -12.05 5.53
CA VAL A 123 21.42 -11.66 4.39
C VAL A 123 20.63 -10.99 3.27
N GLY A 124 19.58 -10.25 3.62
CA GLY A 124 18.67 -9.61 2.68
C GLY A 124 19.32 -8.60 1.74
N ILE A 125 18.78 -8.49 0.53
CA ILE A 125 19.18 -7.51 -0.50
C ILE A 125 18.83 -6.07 -0.14
N THR A 126 17.91 -5.89 0.82
CA THR A 126 17.50 -4.59 1.35
C THR A 126 18.36 -4.11 2.52
N ASP A 127 19.28 -4.93 3.03
CA ASP A 127 20.20 -4.56 4.11
C ASP A 127 21.36 -3.71 3.58
N PRO A 128 21.43 -2.40 3.90
CA PRO A 128 22.48 -1.51 3.41
C PRO A 128 23.88 -1.91 3.91
N VAL A 129 23.99 -2.50 5.11
CA VAL A 129 25.28 -2.91 5.69
C VAL A 129 25.80 -4.18 5.01
N GLY A 130 24.90 -5.08 4.63
CA GLY A 130 25.24 -6.24 3.79
C GLY A 130 25.63 -5.82 2.37
N MET A 131 24.83 -4.92 1.78
CA MET A 131 24.99 -4.47 0.40
C MET A 131 26.21 -3.57 0.18
N SER A 132 26.77 -2.94 1.21
CA SER A 132 28.01 -2.15 1.10
C SER A 132 29.25 -3.00 0.80
N ALA A 133 29.21 -4.30 1.09
CA ALA A 133 30.26 -5.24 0.68
C ALA A 133 30.06 -5.69 -0.78
N ALA A 134 31.15 -5.91 -1.50
CA ALA A 134 31.09 -6.45 -2.86
C ALA A 134 30.47 -7.87 -2.87
N PRO A 135 29.70 -8.26 -3.90
CA PRO A 135 29.02 -9.57 -3.95
C PRO A 135 29.96 -10.76 -3.68
N GLY A 136 31.20 -10.69 -4.17
CA GLY A 136 32.20 -11.74 -3.99
C GLY A 136 32.75 -11.88 -2.56
N ALA A 137 32.47 -10.91 -1.68
CA ALA A 137 32.86 -10.93 -0.27
C ALA A 137 31.67 -11.20 0.67
N ARG A 138 30.44 -11.33 0.15
CA ARG A 138 29.27 -11.61 0.98
C ARG A 138 29.17 -13.09 1.31
N CYS A 139 28.62 -13.40 2.48
CA CYS A 139 28.62 -14.74 3.07
C CYS A 139 27.28 -15.07 3.73
N THR A 140 26.85 -16.34 3.64
CA THR A 140 25.62 -16.85 4.27
C THR A 140 25.82 -17.42 5.68
N TYR A 141 26.96 -17.17 6.33
CA TYR A 141 27.31 -17.76 7.62
C TYR A 141 26.21 -17.60 8.69
N GLY A 142 25.60 -16.42 8.79
CA GLY A 142 24.53 -16.17 9.75
C GLY A 142 23.28 -17.04 9.57
N LEU A 143 23.03 -17.58 8.37
CA LEU A 143 21.93 -18.53 8.18
C LEU A 143 22.21 -19.84 8.89
N GLY A 144 23.45 -20.33 8.84
CA GLY A 144 23.81 -21.54 9.57
C GLY A 144 23.86 -21.32 11.08
N GLU A 145 24.25 -20.12 11.54
CA GLU A 145 24.12 -19.73 12.95
C GLU A 145 22.64 -19.72 13.41
N ALA A 146 21.73 -19.18 12.59
CA ALA A 146 20.30 -19.22 12.88
C ALA A 146 19.74 -20.65 12.91
N ILE A 147 20.10 -21.49 11.93
CA ILE A 147 19.72 -22.91 11.92
C ILE A 147 20.27 -23.62 13.17
N GLY A 148 21.53 -23.42 13.52
CA GLY A 148 22.15 -23.96 14.73
C GLY A 148 21.37 -23.56 16.00
N ALA A 149 20.98 -22.29 16.12
CA ALA A 149 20.17 -21.82 17.23
C ALA A 149 18.78 -22.47 17.29
N MET A 150 18.16 -22.78 16.13
CA MET A 150 16.89 -23.50 16.08
C MET A 150 17.05 -24.98 16.46
N LEU A 151 18.17 -25.61 16.10
CA LEU A 151 18.51 -26.95 16.56
C LEU A 151 18.75 -26.98 18.07
N ASP A 152 19.43 -25.97 18.62
CA ASP A 152 19.63 -25.83 20.07
C ASP A 152 18.30 -25.63 20.81
N ALA A 153 17.32 -25.00 20.15
CA ALA A 153 15.95 -24.87 20.65
C ALA A 153 15.12 -26.17 20.51
N GLY A 154 15.68 -27.25 19.97
CA GLY A 154 15.01 -28.54 19.83
C GLY A 154 14.04 -28.63 18.64
N ALA A 155 14.20 -27.80 17.61
CA ALA A 155 13.35 -27.86 16.43
C ALA A 155 13.51 -29.21 15.70
N SER A 156 12.39 -29.90 15.46
CA SER A 156 12.35 -31.17 14.70
C SER A 156 12.12 -30.95 13.20
N ARG A 157 11.66 -29.75 12.83
CA ARG A 157 11.46 -29.30 11.45
C ARG A 157 11.90 -27.84 11.32
N ILE A 158 12.59 -27.49 10.24
CA ILE A 158 13.02 -26.12 9.96
C ILE A 158 12.59 -25.72 8.54
N LEU A 159 11.79 -24.66 8.46
CA LEU A 159 11.39 -24.01 7.21
C LEU A 159 12.37 -22.88 6.91
N VAL A 160 13.03 -22.93 5.76
CA VAL A 160 13.98 -21.89 5.34
C VAL A 160 13.41 -21.14 4.13
N ALA A 161 13.03 -19.89 4.34
CA ALA A 161 12.57 -18.98 3.29
C ALA A 161 13.77 -18.42 2.53
N LEU A 162 13.90 -18.73 1.23
CA LEU A 162 15.09 -18.41 0.42
C LEU A 162 15.01 -17.09 -0.35
N GLY A 163 13.84 -16.45 -0.38
CA GLY A 163 13.65 -15.20 -1.13
C GLY A 163 14.48 -14.03 -0.57
N GLY A 164 14.81 -13.08 -1.45
CA GLY A 164 15.37 -11.78 -1.05
C GLY A 164 16.85 -11.75 -0.67
N SER A 165 17.66 -12.75 -1.04
CA SER A 165 19.07 -12.80 -0.66
C SER A 165 19.97 -11.77 -1.39
N SER A 166 21.03 -11.31 -0.71
CA SER A 166 22.11 -10.46 -1.26
C SER A 166 23.37 -11.24 -1.67
N THR A 167 23.43 -12.53 -1.36
CA THR A 167 24.62 -13.40 -1.43
C THR A 167 24.67 -14.23 -2.71
N ASN A 168 25.86 -14.73 -3.07
CA ASN A 168 26.09 -15.62 -4.22
C ASN A 168 27.21 -16.65 -3.94
N ASP A 169 27.30 -17.11 -2.71
CA ASP A 169 28.36 -17.96 -2.15
C ASP A 169 28.05 -19.47 -2.23
N GLY A 170 26.97 -19.87 -2.93
CA GLY A 170 26.62 -21.29 -3.03
C GLY A 170 26.10 -21.89 -1.72
N GLY A 171 25.76 -21.04 -0.74
CA GLY A 171 25.46 -21.47 0.63
C GLY A 171 26.68 -22.01 1.40
N ALA A 172 27.91 -21.77 0.92
CA ALA A 172 29.12 -22.21 1.61
C ALA A 172 29.22 -21.61 3.03
N GLY A 173 28.81 -20.36 3.22
CA GLY A 173 28.74 -19.74 4.54
C GLY A 173 27.86 -20.53 5.51
N LEU A 174 26.63 -20.84 5.10
CA LEU A 174 25.68 -21.66 5.86
C LEU A 174 26.31 -23.00 6.26
N LEU A 175 26.91 -23.72 5.31
CA LEU A 175 27.55 -25.01 5.57
C LEU A 175 28.74 -24.87 6.53
N ALA A 176 29.53 -23.82 6.39
CA ALA A 176 30.68 -23.56 7.27
C ALA A 176 30.28 -23.29 8.72
N ALA A 177 29.13 -22.64 8.93
CA ALA A 177 28.56 -22.43 10.25
C ALA A 177 28.05 -23.72 10.89
N LEU A 178 27.57 -24.67 10.06
CA LEU A 178 27.15 -26.00 10.50
C LEU A 178 28.31 -27.01 10.59
N GLY A 179 29.56 -26.59 10.40
CA GLY A 179 30.75 -27.40 10.67
C GLY A 179 31.52 -27.89 9.45
N VAL A 180 31.07 -27.61 8.23
CA VAL A 180 31.84 -27.91 7.01
C VAL A 180 33.10 -27.04 6.94
N ARG A 181 34.23 -27.62 6.53
CA ARG A 181 35.49 -26.91 6.39
C ARG A 181 35.92 -26.86 4.93
N PHE A 182 36.31 -25.67 4.48
CA PHE A 182 36.83 -25.40 3.16
C PHE A 182 38.31 -25.08 3.27
N ALA A 183 39.15 -25.73 2.46
CA ALA A 183 40.60 -25.53 2.49
C ALA A 183 41.19 -25.34 1.09
N ASP A 184 42.31 -24.61 1.02
CA ASP A 184 43.11 -24.51 -0.18
C ASP A 184 44.12 -25.67 -0.33
N ALA A 185 44.91 -25.65 -1.40
CA ALA A 185 45.88 -26.70 -1.70
C ALA A 185 46.99 -26.86 -0.64
N SER A 186 47.18 -25.86 0.24
CA SER A 186 48.12 -25.93 1.37
C SER A 186 47.49 -26.48 2.64
N GLY A 187 46.19 -26.76 2.62
CA GLY A 187 45.40 -27.14 3.80
C GLY A 187 44.97 -25.96 4.67
N ALA A 188 45.22 -24.72 4.23
CA ALA A 188 44.81 -23.53 4.96
C ALA A 188 43.29 -23.31 4.82
N ARG A 189 42.64 -22.94 5.92
CA ARG A 189 41.19 -22.68 5.94
C ARG A 189 40.86 -21.47 5.05
N LEU A 190 39.81 -21.61 4.26
CA LEU A 190 39.27 -20.56 3.42
C LEU A 190 38.08 -19.87 4.07
N GLU A 191 37.95 -18.57 3.80
CA GLU A 191 36.71 -17.85 4.05
C GLU A 191 35.61 -18.39 3.11
N PRO A 192 34.42 -18.71 3.63
CA PRO A 192 33.34 -19.32 2.84
C PRO A 192 32.57 -18.26 2.02
N THR A 193 33.30 -17.53 1.19
CA THR A 193 32.81 -16.47 0.31
C THR A 193 33.16 -16.79 -1.14
N PRO A 194 32.48 -16.20 -2.15
CA PRO A 194 32.83 -16.46 -3.54
C PRO A 194 34.30 -16.15 -3.85
N HIS A 195 34.88 -15.11 -3.25
CA HIS A 195 36.31 -14.81 -3.40
C HIS A 195 37.21 -15.86 -2.75
N GLY A 196 36.88 -16.33 -1.55
CA GLY A 196 37.65 -17.38 -0.87
C GLY A 196 37.61 -18.71 -1.62
N LEU A 197 36.43 -19.10 -2.10
CA LEU A 197 36.20 -20.36 -2.83
C LEU A 197 36.96 -20.45 -4.16
N ARG A 198 37.51 -19.35 -4.68
CA ARG A 198 38.41 -19.38 -5.86
C ARG A 198 39.66 -20.24 -5.68
N LYS A 199 40.09 -20.45 -4.43
CA LYS A 199 41.27 -21.26 -4.07
C LYS A 199 40.90 -22.63 -3.52
N LEU A 200 39.61 -22.99 -3.54
CA LEU A 200 39.12 -24.23 -2.95
C LEU A 200 39.81 -25.44 -3.58
N ALA A 201 40.39 -26.29 -2.74
CA ALA A 201 41.01 -27.55 -3.15
C ALA A 201 40.44 -28.76 -2.41
N ALA A 202 39.92 -28.57 -1.19
CA ALA A 202 39.36 -29.65 -0.39
C ALA A 202 38.15 -29.19 0.44
N VAL A 203 37.23 -30.12 0.66
CA VAL A 203 36.04 -29.97 1.52
C VAL A 203 36.05 -31.09 2.55
N ASP A 204 35.93 -30.73 3.83
CA ASP A 204 35.84 -31.68 4.95
C ASP A 204 34.50 -31.50 5.66
N VAL A 205 33.74 -32.59 5.72
CA VAL A 205 32.38 -32.64 6.30
C VAL A 205 32.33 -33.45 7.60
N SER A 206 33.47 -33.91 8.12
CA SER A 206 33.54 -34.75 9.32
C SER A 206 33.00 -34.08 10.58
N ALA A 207 32.98 -32.74 10.62
CA ALA A 207 32.47 -31.94 11.72
C ALA A 207 31.07 -31.34 11.44
N LEU A 208 30.38 -31.77 10.37
CA LEU A 208 29.00 -31.36 10.11
C LEU A 208 28.11 -31.71 11.31
N ASP A 209 27.28 -30.77 11.74
CA ASP A 209 26.38 -30.94 12.88
C ASP A 209 25.50 -32.19 12.68
N PRO A 210 25.64 -33.23 13.51
CA PRO A 210 24.97 -34.50 13.30
C PRO A 210 23.44 -34.38 13.39
N ARG A 211 22.92 -33.36 14.09
CA ARG A 211 21.47 -33.14 14.24
C ARG A 211 20.79 -32.81 12.92
N ILE A 212 21.54 -32.37 11.91
CA ILE A 212 21.03 -32.11 10.56
C ILE A 212 20.45 -33.37 9.92
N ALA A 213 20.97 -34.56 10.25
CA ALA A 213 20.45 -35.82 9.72
C ALA A 213 19.05 -36.17 10.27
N ASP A 214 18.72 -35.68 11.46
CA ASP A 214 17.49 -36.03 12.19
C ASP A 214 16.37 -34.97 12.03
N VAL A 215 16.71 -33.78 11.55
CA VAL A 215 15.77 -32.66 11.38
C VAL A 215 15.16 -32.64 9.99
N GLU A 216 13.85 -32.37 9.88
CA GLU A 216 13.24 -32.14 8.57
C GLU A 216 13.53 -30.72 8.07
N LEU A 217 14.42 -30.59 7.09
CA LEU A 217 14.70 -29.33 6.41
C LEU A 217 13.78 -29.12 5.20
N ILE A 218 13.15 -27.95 5.11
CA ILE A 218 12.32 -27.57 3.96
C ILE A 218 12.81 -26.23 3.42
N ALA A 219 13.28 -26.25 2.17
CA ALA A 219 13.72 -25.07 1.43
C ALA A 219 12.54 -24.49 0.63
N MET A 220 12.07 -23.31 1.03
CA MET A 220 10.96 -22.62 0.35
C MET A 220 11.50 -21.70 -0.73
N SER A 221 11.12 -21.98 -1.98
CA SER A 221 11.48 -21.16 -3.13
C SER A 221 10.48 -21.28 -4.26
N ASP A 222 10.21 -20.16 -4.93
CA ASP A 222 9.34 -20.09 -6.09
C ASP A 222 10.12 -20.06 -7.42
N VAL A 223 11.42 -20.40 -7.40
CA VAL A 223 12.27 -20.43 -8.59
C VAL A 223 12.86 -21.82 -8.82
N ASN A 224 12.96 -22.21 -10.10
CA ASN A 224 13.41 -23.54 -10.52
C ASN A 224 14.82 -23.54 -11.14
N HIS A 225 15.59 -22.48 -10.95
CA HIS A 225 16.92 -22.33 -11.54
C HIS A 225 17.93 -23.33 -10.93
N PRO A 226 18.81 -23.97 -11.74
CA PRO A 226 19.94 -24.76 -11.23
C PRO A 226 20.99 -23.86 -10.56
N LEU A 227 22.03 -24.46 -9.97
CA LEU A 227 23.10 -23.70 -9.33
C LEU A 227 23.91 -22.88 -10.34
N THR A 228 24.32 -23.48 -11.45
CA THR A 228 25.26 -22.90 -12.43
C THR A 228 24.71 -22.86 -13.86
N GLY A 229 25.44 -22.21 -14.77
CA GLY A 229 25.14 -22.11 -16.20
C GLY A 229 24.28 -20.90 -16.58
N PRO A 230 23.80 -20.83 -17.84
CA PRO A 230 23.07 -19.66 -18.37
C PRO A 230 21.77 -19.34 -17.63
N HIS A 231 21.20 -20.34 -16.96
CA HIS A 231 20.01 -20.22 -16.11
C HIS A 231 20.32 -20.41 -14.63
N GLY A 232 21.60 -20.34 -14.24
CA GLY A 232 22.09 -20.57 -12.88
C GLY A 232 21.91 -19.36 -11.97
N ALA A 233 22.30 -19.52 -10.70
CA ALA A 233 22.18 -18.52 -9.65
C ALA A 233 22.84 -17.18 -10.04
N THR A 234 24.08 -17.24 -10.50
CA THR A 234 24.88 -16.06 -10.83
C THR A 234 24.34 -15.34 -12.07
N ALA A 235 24.04 -16.09 -13.13
CA ALA A 235 23.59 -15.51 -14.40
C ALA A 235 22.23 -14.80 -14.26
N VAL A 236 21.29 -15.41 -13.52
CA VAL A 236 19.92 -14.91 -13.41
C VAL A 236 19.77 -13.87 -12.30
N PHE A 237 20.36 -14.12 -11.13
CA PHE A 237 20.15 -13.30 -9.93
C PHE A 237 21.37 -12.50 -9.49
N GLY A 238 22.55 -12.74 -10.06
CA GLY A 238 23.76 -11.97 -9.78
C GLY A 238 23.62 -10.47 -10.08
N PRO A 239 23.07 -10.06 -11.25
CA PRO A 239 23.01 -8.64 -11.62
C PRO A 239 22.29 -7.76 -10.59
N GLN A 240 21.12 -8.19 -10.10
CA GLN A 240 20.37 -7.45 -9.07
C GLN A 240 21.12 -7.37 -7.73
N LYS A 241 22.03 -8.31 -7.45
CA LYS A 241 22.87 -8.32 -6.24
C LYS A 241 24.13 -7.46 -6.41
N GLY A 242 24.37 -6.91 -7.59
CA GLY A 242 25.54 -6.08 -7.91
C GLY A 242 26.70 -6.82 -8.57
N VAL A 243 26.50 -8.07 -9.03
CA VAL A 243 27.51 -8.78 -9.83
C VAL A 243 27.62 -8.09 -11.18
N GLN A 244 28.85 -7.70 -11.54
CA GLN A 244 29.11 -7.08 -12.83
C GLN A 244 29.02 -8.13 -13.95
N PRO A 245 28.55 -7.77 -15.17
CA PRO A 245 28.44 -8.69 -16.28
C PRO A 245 29.72 -9.51 -16.53
N ASP A 246 30.89 -8.86 -16.47
CA ASP A 246 32.19 -9.49 -16.71
C ASP A 246 32.61 -10.50 -15.62
N ASP A 247 32.00 -10.43 -14.43
CA ASP A 247 32.27 -11.33 -13.32
C ASP A 247 31.32 -12.55 -13.27
N ILE A 248 30.24 -12.56 -14.07
CA ILE A 248 29.23 -13.64 -14.06
C ILE A 248 29.88 -15.00 -14.34
N ASP A 249 30.58 -15.15 -15.47
CA ASP A 249 31.20 -16.41 -15.87
C ASP A 249 32.31 -16.86 -14.92
N ARG A 250 32.96 -15.90 -14.25
CA ARG A 250 34.01 -16.19 -13.27
C ARG A 250 33.41 -16.75 -11.99
N LEU A 251 32.39 -16.12 -11.44
CA LEU A 251 31.70 -16.56 -10.23
C LEU A 251 30.94 -17.86 -10.47
N ASP A 252 30.32 -18.03 -11.64
CA ASP A 252 29.63 -19.27 -12.00
C ASP A 252 30.58 -20.48 -12.03
N ARG A 253 31.79 -20.33 -12.60
CA ARG A 253 32.83 -21.36 -12.56
C ARG A 253 33.30 -21.69 -11.14
N VAL A 254 33.39 -20.69 -10.27
CA VAL A 254 33.72 -20.91 -8.85
C VAL A 254 32.64 -21.76 -8.19
N LEU A 255 31.37 -21.47 -8.42
CA LEU A 255 30.25 -22.28 -7.90
C LEU A 255 30.26 -23.69 -8.48
N GLY A 256 30.59 -23.87 -9.76
CA GLY A 256 30.70 -25.19 -10.39
C GLY A 256 31.80 -26.05 -9.77
N HIS A 257 32.98 -25.47 -9.54
CA HIS A 257 34.09 -26.15 -8.88
C HIS A 257 33.78 -26.48 -7.42
N TYR A 258 33.19 -25.54 -6.69
CA TYR A 258 32.70 -25.76 -5.33
C TYR A 258 31.67 -26.90 -5.26
N ALA A 259 30.72 -26.92 -6.20
CA ALA A 259 29.71 -27.97 -6.24
C ALA A 259 30.35 -29.34 -6.44
N ALA A 260 31.26 -29.49 -7.42
CA ALA A 260 31.93 -30.75 -7.67
C ALA A 260 32.63 -31.34 -6.42
N LEU A 261 33.36 -30.51 -5.67
CA LEU A 261 34.05 -30.95 -4.45
C LEU A 261 33.11 -31.25 -3.29
N LEU A 262 32.03 -30.46 -3.12
CA LEU A 262 31.07 -30.70 -2.06
C LEU A 262 30.22 -31.96 -2.32
N GLU A 263 29.80 -32.18 -3.57
CA GLU A 263 29.03 -33.36 -3.97
C GLU A 263 29.83 -34.65 -3.75
N ASP A 264 31.12 -34.65 -4.07
CA ASP A 264 32.04 -35.76 -3.79
C ASP A 264 32.17 -36.01 -2.28
N ALA A 265 32.39 -34.96 -1.48
CA ALA A 265 32.56 -35.08 -0.04
C ALA A 265 31.29 -35.56 0.71
N LEU A 266 30.09 -35.19 0.24
CA LEU A 266 28.81 -35.59 0.85
C LEU A 266 28.17 -36.82 0.20
N GLY A 267 28.67 -37.28 -0.95
CA GLY A 267 28.08 -38.38 -1.71
C GLY A 267 26.65 -38.10 -2.21
N ARG A 268 26.34 -36.83 -2.51
CA ARG A 268 25.02 -36.37 -2.95
C ARG A 268 25.15 -35.39 -4.10
N THR A 269 24.23 -35.43 -5.06
CA THR A 269 24.21 -34.50 -6.20
C THR A 269 22.97 -33.63 -6.16
N ALA A 270 23.14 -32.31 -6.26
CA ALA A 270 22.05 -31.34 -6.21
C ALA A 270 22.23 -30.13 -7.15
N HIS A 271 23.41 -29.91 -7.75
CA HIS A 271 23.71 -28.67 -8.49
C HIS A 271 22.76 -28.42 -9.69
N ALA A 272 22.26 -29.49 -10.31
CA ALA A 272 21.33 -29.42 -11.44
C ALA A 272 19.84 -29.50 -11.04
N LEU A 273 19.53 -29.72 -9.75
CA LEU A 273 18.15 -29.86 -9.31
C LEU A 273 17.40 -28.52 -9.39
N PRO A 274 16.09 -28.54 -9.70
CA PRO A 274 15.27 -27.34 -9.64
C PRO A 274 15.34 -26.67 -8.26
N GLY A 275 15.60 -25.36 -8.27
CA GLY A 275 15.71 -24.56 -7.04
C GLY A 275 17.10 -24.55 -6.41
N ALA A 276 18.08 -25.29 -6.95
CA ALA A 276 19.46 -25.26 -6.47
C ALA A 276 20.07 -23.85 -6.53
N GLY A 277 19.69 -23.04 -7.52
CA GLY A 277 20.15 -21.65 -7.66
C GLY A 277 19.45 -20.63 -6.75
N ALA A 278 18.40 -21.04 -6.04
CA ALA A 278 17.64 -20.15 -5.16
C ALA A 278 18.55 -19.52 -4.09
N GLY A 279 18.31 -18.24 -3.80
CA GLY A 279 19.06 -17.51 -2.77
C GLY A 279 20.57 -17.36 -3.06
N GLY A 280 21.03 -17.51 -4.32
CA GLY A 280 22.46 -17.47 -4.63
C GLY A 280 23.18 -18.79 -4.36
N GLY A 281 22.45 -19.90 -4.44
CA GLY A 281 22.92 -21.25 -4.14
C GLY A 281 22.63 -21.73 -2.72
N LEU A 282 21.85 -20.99 -1.92
CA LEU A 282 21.33 -21.48 -0.64
C LEU A 282 20.43 -22.71 -0.84
N GLY A 283 19.63 -22.73 -1.91
CA GLY A 283 18.83 -23.90 -2.27
C GLY A 283 19.71 -25.14 -2.47
N TYR A 284 20.81 -24.99 -3.21
CA TYR A 284 21.81 -26.05 -3.39
C TYR A 284 22.38 -26.55 -2.06
N ALA A 285 22.85 -25.65 -1.18
CA ALA A 285 23.39 -26.06 0.12
C ALA A 285 22.36 -26.81 0.98
N LEU A 286 21.11 -26.34 1.03
CA LEU A 286 20.04 -27.03 1.77
C LEU A 286 19.70 -28.39 1.16
N LEU A 287 19.64 -28.50 -0.17
CA LEU A 287 19.44 -29.80 -0.85
C LEU A 287 20.59 -30.76 -0.55
N MET A 288 21.82 -30.26 -0.46
CA MET A 288 23.00 -31.04 -0.06
C MET A 288 22.91 -31.55 1.39
N LEU A 289 22.28 -30.77 2.28
CA LEU A 289 21.93 -31.19 3.65
C LEU A 289 20.70 -32.12 3.71
N GLY A 290 20.08 -32.46 2.58
CA GLY A 290 18.92 -33.35 2.53
C GLY A 290 17.56 -32.65 2.65
N ALA A 291 17.52 -31.32 2.52
CA ALA A 291 16.26 -30.60 2.51
C ALA A 291 15.36 -31.00 1.35
N ARG A 292 14.04 -30.88 1.55
CA ARG A 292 13.06 -30.97 0.48
C ARG A 292 12.76 -29.57 -0.05
N GLY A 293 12.74 -29.41 -1.37
CA GLY A 293 12.25 -28.19 -2.01
C GLY A 293 10.73 -28.11 -1.93
N SER A 294 10.20 -26.93 -1.65
CA SER A 294 8.76 -26.64 -1.70
C SER A 294 8.50 -25.26 -2.30
N ALA A 295 7.41 -25.13 -3.05
CA ALA A 295 6.89 -23.81 -3.43
C ALA A 295 6.48 -23.06 -2.16
N GLY A 296 6.98 -21.84 -1.98
CA GLY A 296 6.85 -21.08 -0.75
C GLY A 296 5.40 -20.70 -0.49
N ALA A 297 4.75 -20.11 -1.50
CA ALA A 297 3.35 -19.72 -1.43
C ALA A 297 2.40 -20.88 -1.14
N GLU A 298 2.62 -22.06 -1.72
CA GLU A 298 1.80 -23.25 -1.47
C GLU A 298 1.99 -23.78 -0.04
N LEU A 299 3.22 -23.84 0.44
CA LEU A 299 3.47 -24.28 1.82
C LEU A 299 2.85 -23.31 2.82
N VAL A 300 3.07 -21.99 2.65
CA VAL A 300 2.50 -20.96 3.50
C VAL A 300 0.98 -21.05 3.52
N ALA A 301 0.33 -21.15 2.36
CA ALA A 301 -1.13 -21.29 2.26
C ALA A 301 -1.67 -22.49 3.08
N SER A 302 -0.99 -23.64 3.01
CA SER A 302 -1.37 -24.81 3.81
C SER A 302 -1.16 -24.57 5.30
N GLN A 303 -0.02 -23.99 5.68
CA GLN A 303 0.34 -23.79 7.09
C GLN A 303 -0.58 -22.77 7.78
N ILE A 304 -0.98 -21.70 7.10
CA ILE A 304 -1.89 -20.68 7.69
C ILE A 304 -3.36 -21.13 7.73
N GLY A 305 -3.69 -22.35 7.28
CA GLY A 305 -5.07 -22.85 7.24
C GLY A 305 -5.94 -22.07 6.26
N LEU A 306 -5.42 -21.78 5.06
CA LEU A 306 -6.18 -21.05 4.04
C LEU A 306 -7.36 -21.87 3.53
N ASP A 307 -7.19 -23.17 3.30
CA ASP A 307 -8.26 -24.05 2.81
C ASP A 307 -9.43 -24.14 3.81
N ASP A 308 -9.13 -24.24 5.11
CA ASP A 308 -10.13 -24.20 6.17
C ASP A 308 -10.84 -22.85 6.24
N ALA A 309 -10.10 -21.75 6.02
CA ALA A 309 -10.70 -20.42 5.97
C ALA A 309 -11.62 -20.24 4.76
N LEU A 310 -11.31 -20.88 3.63
CA LEU A 310 -12.12 -20.86 2.41
C LEU A 310 -13.36 -21.76 2.48
N ALA A 311 -13.36 -22.77 3.35
CA ALA A 311 -14.51 -23.65 3.51
C ALA A 311 -15.77 -22.86 3.93
N GLY A 312 -16.79 -22.89 3.08
CA GLY A 312 -18.05 -22.17 3.26
C GLY A 312 -17.92 -20.65 3.18
N ALA A 313 -16.83 -20.12 2.63
CA ALA A 313 -16.68 -18.68 2.38
C ALA A 313 -17.43 -18.26 1.11
N ASP A 314 -17.88 -17.00 1.08
CA ASP A 314 -18.60 -16.42 -0.06
C ASP A 314 -17.65 -15.70 -1.03
N TRP A 315 -16.50 -15.21 -0.53
CA TRP A 315 -15.55 -14.45 -1.34
C TRP A 315 -14.12 -14.51 -0.80
N LEU A 316 -13.13 -14.45 -1.71
CA LEU A 316 -11.72 -14.22 -1.38
C LEU A 316 -11.27 -12.86 -1.92
N ILE A 317 -10.58 -12.08 -1.09
CA ILE A 317 -9.78 -10.93 -1.54
C ILE A 317 -8.31 -11.21 -1.26
N THR A 318 -7.47 -11.11 -2.29
CA THR A 318 -6.01 -11.24 -2.20
C THR A 318 -5.33 -10.06 -2.91
N GLY A 319 -4.00 -9.99 -2.88
CA GLY A 319 -3.25 -8.85 -3.38
C GLY A 319 -1.76 -9.00 -3.20
N GLU A 320 -0.98 -8.22 -3.96
CA GLU A 320 0.46 -8.03 -3.78
C GLU A 320 0.83 -6.60 -4.19
N GLY A 321 2.08 -6.19 -3.97
CA GLY A 321 2.54 -4.84 -4.34
C GLY A 321 2.41 -4.53 -5.83
N ARG A 322 2.72 -5.50 -6.70
CA ARG A 322 2.57 -5.39 -8.16
C ARG A 322 2.24 -6.76 -8.74
N SER A 323 1.15 -6.85 -9.50
CA SER A 323 0.82 -8.06 -10.24
C SER A 323 1.21 -7.93 -11.70
N ASP A 324 1.96 -8.90 -12.19
CA ASP A 324 2.48 -8.99 -13.57
C ASP A 324 2.36 -10.44 -14.09
N ALA A 325 3.02 -10.74 -15.22
CA ALA A 325 2.97 -12.09 -15.80
C ALA A 325 3.54 -13.17 -14.86
N GLN A 326 4.44 -12.83 -13.94
CA GLN A 326 5.04 -13.75 -12.98
C GLN A 326 4.10 -14.07 -11.82
N THR A 327 3.09 -13.25 -11.53
CA THR A 327 2.06 -13.55 -10.51
C THR A 327 1.42 -14.91 -10.76
N LEU A 328 1.18 -15.26 -12.02
CA LEU A 328 0.61 -16.54 -12.43
C LEU A 328 1.59 -17.73 -12.33
N HIS A 329 2.87 -17.49 -12.02
CA HIS A 329 3.90 -18.53 -11.90
C HIS A 329 4.02 -19.08 -10.46
N GLY A 330 2.93 -19.02 -9.68
CA GLY A 330 2.88 -19.65 -8.36
C GLY A 330 3.09 -18.70 -7.18
N LYS A 331 3.05 -17.38 -7.39
CA LYS A 331 3.08 -16.41 -6.28
C LYS A 331 1.83 -16.48 -5.40
N ALA A 332 1.94 -15.91 -4.21
CA ALA A 332 0.90 -15.92 -3.19
C ALA A 332 -0.53 -15.57 -3.68
N PRO A 333 -0.77 -14.46 -4.44
CA PRO A 333 -2.13 -14.15 -4.89
C PRO A 333 -2.74 -15.20 -5.81
N PHE A 334 -1.93 -15.79 -6.69
CA PHE A 334 -2.40 -16.82 -7.60
C PHE A 334 -2.63 -18.16 -6.90
N VAL A 335 -1.78 -18.53 -5.93
CA VAL A 335 -2.01 -19.70 -5.07
C VAL A 335 -3.31 -19.55 -4.29
N ALA A 336 -3.57 -18.37 -3.70
CA ALA A 336 -4.82 -18.08 -3.00
C ALA A 336 -6.03 -18.24 -3.94
N CYS A 337 -5.95 -17.65 -5.14
CA CYS A 337 -6.99 -17.76 -6.17
C CYS A 337 -7.27 -19.20 -6.57
N ARG A 338 -6.23 -20.01 -6.79
CA ARG A 338 -6.38 -21.43 -7.17
C ARG A 338 -7.03 -22.25 -6.06
N ARG A 339 -6.67 -22.01 -4.80
CA ARG A 339 -7.31 -22.68 -3.65
C ARG A 339 -8.76 -22.25 -3.48
N ALA A 340 -9.06 -20.95 -3.62
CA ALA A 340 -10.44 -20.46 -3.63
C ALA A 340 -11.28 -21.09 -4.74
N THR A 341 -10.73 -21.19 -5.95
CA THR A 341 -11.41 -21.83 -7.08
C THR A 341 -11.75 -23.29 -6.80
N ARG A 342 -10.84 -24.05 -6.17
CA ARG A 342 -11.08 -25.44 -5.76
C ARG A 342 -12.18 -25.54 -4.70
N ALA A 343 -12.31 -24.55 -3.84
CA ALA A 343 -13.38 -24.45 -2.83
C ALA A 343 -14.70 -23.88 -3.40
N GLY A 344 -14.76 -23.53 -4.69
CA GLY A 344 -15.93 -22.90 -5.30
C GLY A 344 -16.12 -21.42 -4.92
N VAL A 345 -15.08 -20.78 -4.39
CA VAL A 345 -15.12 -19.39 -3.90
C VAL A 345 -14.52 -18.44 -4.95
N PRO A 346 -15.26 -17.40 -5.39
CA PRO A 346 -14.73 -16.39 -6.31
C PRO A 346 -13.64 -15.54 -5.64
N ALA A 347 -12.62 -15.16 -6.41
CA ALA A 347 -11.46 -14.41 -5.92
C ALA A 347 -11.29 -13.06 -6.63
N THR A 348 -11.02 -12.01 -5.86
CA THR A 348 -10.66 -10.66 -6.35
C THR A 348 -9.20 -10.35 -6.03
N LEU A 349 -8.49 -9.80 -7.01
CA LEU A 349 -7.13 -9.30 -6.87
C LEU A 349 -7.13 -7.79 -6.62
N LEU A 350 -6.65 -7.36 -5.46
CA LEU A 350 -6.39 -5.96 -5.12
C LEU A 350 -4.88 -5.75 -5.05
N SER A 351 -4.29 -5.24 -6.12
CA SER A 351 -2.83 -5.12 -6.26
C SER A 351 -2.39 -3.66 -6.28
N GLY A 352 -1.28 -3.32 -5.60
CA GLY A 352 -0.76 -1.94 -5.56
C GLY A 352 -0.61 -1.34 -6.96
N ALA A 353 -0.04 -2.11 -7.88
CA ALA A 353 -0.04 -1.84 -9.32
C ALA A 353 -0.46 -3.08 -10.11
N LEU A 354 -1.07 -2.88 -11.28
CA LEU A 354 -1.42 -3.92 -12.23
C LEU A 354 -0.70 -3.66 -13.55
N ASP A 355 0.02 -4.66 -14.05
CA ASP A 355 0.64 -4.59 -15.36
C ASP A 355 -0.45 -4.69 -16.46
N PRO A 356 -0.64 -3.67 -17.31
CA PRO A 356 -1.67 -3.69 -18.35
C PRO A 356 -1.57 -4.91 -19.28
N ASP A 357 -0.34 -5.37 -19.57
CA ASP A 357 -0.11 -6.50 -20.46
C ASP A 357 -0.47 -7.85 -19.81
N ALA A 358 -0.46 -7.90 -18.47
CA ALA A 358 -0.84 -9.09 -17.72
C ALA A 358 -2.36 -9.17 -17.45
N LEU A 359 -3.09 -8.03 -17.47
CA LEU A 359 -4.52 -7.97 -17.13
C LEU A 359 -5.40 -8.98 -17.89
N PRO A 360 -5.29 -9.15 -19.22
CA PRO A 360 -6.12 -10.12 -19.94
C PRO A 360 -5.90 -11.57 -19.50
N ARG A 361 -4.71 -11.90 -18.98
CA ARG A 361 -4.39 -13.23 -18.46
C ARG A 361 -4.87 -13.38 -17.02
N LEU A 362 -4.67 -12.37 -16.18
CA LEU A 362 -5.14 -12.34 -14.79
C LEU A 362 -6.67 -12.45 -14.71
N GLY A 363 -7.39 -11.71 -15.56
CA GLY A 363 -8.86 -11.73 -15.60
C GLY A 363 -9.51 -13.06 -16.01
N LYS A 364 -8.72 -14.06 -16.45
CA LYS A 364 -9.21 -15.43 -16.67
C LYS A 364 -9.38 -16.22 -15.37
N TYR A 365 -8.70 -15.80 -14.31
CA TYR A 365 -8.67 -16.51 -13.03
C TYR A 365 -9.38 -15.73 -11.93
N PHE A 366 -9.19 -14.40 -11.89
CA PHE A 366 -9.81 -13.53 -10.91
C PHE A 366 -11.15 -12.99 -11.41
N ALA A 367 -12.15 -12.95 -10.53
CA ALA A 367 -13.45 -12.33 -10.79
C ALA A 367 -13.34 -10.80 -10.99
N GLY A 368 -12.26 -10.19 -10.50
CA GLY A 368 -11.92 -8.79 -10.76
C GLY A 368 -10.49 -8.47 -10.32
N CYS A 369 -9.85 -7.54 -11.03
CA CYS A 369 -8.51 -7.04 -10.72
C CYS A 369 -8.57 -5.52 -10.55
N PHE A 370 -8.16 -5.02 -9.38
CA PHE A 370 -8.24 -3.60 -9.02
C PHE A 370 -6.91 -3.09 -8.48
N SER A 371 -6.62 -1.81 -8.72
CA SER A 371 -5.54 -1.08 -8.04
C SER A 371 -6.14 -0.05 -7.08
N PRO A 372 -5.61 0.08 -5.86
CA PRO A 372 -6.08 1.08 -4.91
C PRO A 372 -5.61 2.50 -5.26
N ALA A 373 -4.73 2.69 -6.25
CA ALA A 373 -4.23 4.01 -6.61
C ALA A 373 -5.37 4.92 -7.13
N PRO A 374 -5.56 6.15 -6.58
CA PRO A 374 -6.63 7.07 -6.97
C PRO A 374 -6.48 7.70 -8.37
N GLY A 375 -5.40 7.37 -9.08
CA GLY A 375 -5.03 7.95 -10.37
C GLY A 375 -3.50 8.00 -10.54
N PRO A 376 -2.99 8.83 -11.48
CA PRO A 376 -1.57 9.04 -11.68
C PRO A 376 -0.94 9.68 -10.43
N ILE A 377 -0.07 8.94 -9.76
CA ILE A 377 0.66 9.39 -8.56
C ILE A 377 2.13 8.97 -8.66
N SER A 378 3.02 9.65 -7.95
CA SER A 378 4.42 9.21 -7.86
C SER A 378 4.51 7.90 -7.07
N LEU A 379 5.53 7.09 -7.36
CA LEU A 379 5.78 5.82 -6.65
C LEU A 379 5.91 6.05 -5.12
N ASP A 380 6.65 7.09 -4.72
CA ASP A 380 6.81 7.46 -3.31
C ASP A 380 5.48 7.86 -2.65
N ALA A 381 4.58 8.51 -3.38
CA ALA A 381 3.26 8.86 -2.87
C ALA A 381 2.36 7.62 -2.80
N ALA A 382 2.47 6.70 -3.77
CA ALA A 382 1.77 5.42 -3.75
C ALA A 382 2.16 4.61 -2.52
N ILE A 383 3.47 4.40 -2.31
CA ILE A 383 4.05 3.63 -1.21
C ILE A 383 3.67 4.23 0.16
N ARG A 384 3.74 5.56 0.32
CA ARG A 384 3.42 6.21 1.60
C ARG A 384 1.93 6.21 1.94
N ASN A 385 1.06 6.29 0.93
CA ASN A 385 -0.39 6.47 1.14
C ASN A 385 -1.21 5.19 0.90
N VAL A 386 -0.58 4.01 0.75
CA VAL A 386 -1.28 2.74 0.46
C VAL A 386 -2.46 2.50 1.42
N ARG A 387 -2.30 2.69 2.74
CA ARG A 387 -3.40 2.47 3.70
C ARG A 387 -4.61 3.38 3.45
N ILE A 388 -4.36 4.64 3.09
CA ILE A 388 -5.43 5.60 2.78
C ILE A 388 -6.11 5.15 1.50
N ASN A 389 -5.32 4.91 0.45
CA ASN A 389 -5.78 4.50 -0.87
C ASN A 389 -6.62 3.21 -0.83
N MET A 390 -6.22 2.22 -0.04
CA MET A 390 -6.94 0.94 0.12
C MET A 390 -8.26 1.06 0.91
N THR A 391 -8.40 2.09 1.76
CA THR A 391 -9.58 2.26 2.63
C THR A 391 -10.56 3.33 2.13
N SER A 392 -10.17 4.11 1.12
CA SER A 392 -11.00 5.17 0.53
C SER A 392 -11.71 4.67 -0.72
N ALA A 393 -13.02 4.42 -0.61
CA ALA A 393 -13.89 3.99 -1.72
C ALA A 393 -14.07 5.04 -2.82
N ASP A 394 -13.59 6.29 -2.65
CA ASP A 394 -14.17 7.45 -3.33
C ASP A 394 -13.16 8.51 -3.83
N GLN A 395 -11.91 8.12 -4.15
CA GLN A 395 -10.92 9.06 -4.68
C GLN A 395 -10.52 8.79 -6.13
N SER A 396 -11.46 8.40 -6.98
CA SER A 396 -11.25 8.50 -8.43
C SER A 396 -11.54 9.93 -8.91
N GLY A 397 -10.73 10.47 -9.82
CA GLY A 397 -11.05 11.74 -10.51
C GLY A 397 -10.72 13.01 -9.70
N LEU A 398 -11.58 14.03 -9.76
CA LEU A 398 -11.31 15.34 -9.14
C LEU A 398 -11.23 15.28 -7.61
N ALA A 399 -11.89 14.29 -6.98
CA ALA A 399 -11.95 14.10 -5.54
C ALA A 399 -10.58 13.85 -4.88
N GLN A 400 -9.57 13.42 -5.65
CA GLN A 400 -8.20 13.23 -5.16
C GLN A 400 -7.47 14.55 -4.86
N PHE A 401 -7.86 15.64 -5.53
CA PHE A 401 -7.16 16.92 -5.38
C PHE A 401 -7.65 17.66 -4.14
N LEU A 402 -6.72 18.03 -3.25
CA LEU A 402 -7.05 18.80 -2.05
C LEU A 402 -7.72 20.15 -2.41
N THR A 403 -7.31 20.78 -3.51
CA THR A 403 -7.94 22.01 -4.03
C THR A 403 -9.41 21.81 -4.39
N TYR A 404 -9.76 20.68 -5.00
CA TYR A 404 -11.15 20.34 -5.31
C TYR A 404 -11.96 20.08 -4.04
N ARG A 405 -11.40 19.33 -3.07
CA ARG A 405 -12.06 19.06 -1.78
C ARG A 405 -12.33 20.35 -0.99
N VAL A 406 -11.35 21.26 -0.96
CA VAL A 406 -11.50 22.60 -0.35
C VAL A 406 -12.54 23.43 -1.11
N HIS A 407 -12.54 23.38 -2.45
CA HIS A 407 -13.55 24.06 -3.25
C HIS A 407 -14.96 23.54 -2.99
N LEU A 408 -15.14 22.21 -2.94
CA LEU A 408 -16.41 21.56 -2.63
C LEU A 408 -16.90 21.96 -1.23
N LEU A 409 -16.02 21.91 -0.22
CA LEU A 409 -16.32 22.36 1.13
C LEU A 409 -16.76 23.84 1.14
N ASN A 410 -16.05 24.71 0.41
CA ASN A 410 -16.43 26.12 0.27
C ASN A 410 -17.83 26.27 -0.35
N LYS A 411 -18.14 25.52 -1.42
CA LYS A 411 -19.45 25.58 -2.08
C LYS A 411 -20.59 25.10 -1.18
N LEU A 412 -20.38 24.02 -0.43
CA LEU A 412 -21.36 23.50 0.52
C LEU A 412 -21.58 24.48 1.68
N SER A 413 -20.50 25.05 2.20
CA SER A 413 -20.56 26.07 3.25
C SER A 413 -21.31 27.32 2.79
N GLU A 414 -20.98 27.85 1.60
CA GLU A 414 -21.62 29.02 1.02
C GLU A 414 -23.12 28.82 0.80
N ARG A 415 -23.54 27.64 0.31
CA ARG A 415 -24.95 27.33 0.09
C ARG A 415 -25.73 27.31 1.40
N GLY A 416 -25.23 26.59 2.41
CA GLY A 416 -25.90 26.47 3.70
C GLY A 416 -26.02 27.79 4.46
N ILE A 417 -24.93 28.56 4.54
CA ILE A 417 -24.95 29.84 5.26
C ILE A 417 -25.77 30.91 4.52
N SER A 418 -25.77 30.90 3.18
CA SER A 418 -26.57 31.84 2.38
C SER A 418 -28.07 31.65 2.59
N GLU A 419 -28.55 30.41 2.71
CA GLU A 419 -29.96 30.12 3.02
C GLU A 419 -30.34 30.64 4.42
N ILE A 420 -29.44 30.51 5.39
CA ILE A 420 -29.66 31.01 6.75
C ILE A 420 -29.72 32.54 6.77
N TYR A 421 -28.82 33.22 6.07
CA TYR A 421 -28.83 34.68 6.01
C TYR A 421 -30.08 35.21 5.31
N GLN A 422 -30.47 34.62 4.19
CA GLN A 422 -31.71 35.00 3.52
C GLN A 422 -32.93 34.81 4.42
N ARG A 423 -33.04 33.64 5.08
CA ARG A 423 -34.20 33.33 5.95
C ARG A 423 -34.27 34.17 7.21
N LYS A 424 -33.14 34.41 7.88
CA LYS A 424 -33.12 35.04 9.22
C LYS A 424 -32.96 36.55 9.18
N ILE A 425 -32.26 37.09 8.20
CA ILE A 425 -31.88 38.51 8.17
C ILE A 425 -32.03 39.17 6.78
N GLY A 426 -32.51 38.44 5.77
CA GLY A 426 -32.91 38.99 4.47
C GLY A 426 -31.76 39.57 3.63
N ILE A 427 -30.53 39.09 3.81
CA ILE A 427 -29.37 39.54 3.04
C ILE A 427 -28.65 38.37 2.36
N SER A 428 -27.96 38.68 1.28
CA SER A 428 -27.08 37.75 0.56
C SER A 428 -25.74 37.55 1.27
N MET A 429 -25.02 36.50 0.88
CA MET A 429 -23.67 36.22 1.38
C MET A 429 -22.68 37.36 1.07
N ALA A 430 -22.75 37.97 -0.12
CA ALA A 430 -21.89 39.08 -0.50
C ALA A 430 -22.14 40.33 0.37
N GLU A 431 -23.40 40.63 0.65
CA GLU A 431 -23.80 41.72 1.55
C GLU A 431 -23.35 41.46 3.00
N ALA A 432 -23.49 40.21 3.47
CA ALA A 432 -23.01 39.82 4.79
C ALA A 432 -21.49 39.94 4.93
N ARG A 433 -20.71 39.53 3.92
CA ARG A 433 -19.24 39.71 3.89
C ARG A 433 -18.84 41.18 3.88
N VAL A 434 -19.55 42.01 3.11
CA VAL A 434 -19.32 43.47 3.07
C VAL A 434 -19.62 44.12 4.42
N ILE A 435 -20.76 43.82 5.06
CA ILE A 435 -21.09 44.36 6.38
C ILE A 435 -20.05 43.92 7.42
N ALA A 436 -19.68 42.64 7.43
CA ALA A 436 -18.70 42.10 8.37
C ALA A 436 -17.32 42.74 8.19
N ALA A 437 -16.85 42.89 6.94
CA ALA A 437 -15.56 43.51 6.65
C ALA A 437 -15.51 44.99 7.07
N VAL A 438 -16.53 45.78 6.72
CA VAL A 438 -16.59 47.20 7.12
C VAL A 438 -16.76 47.34 8.64
N GLY A 439 -17.51 46.44 9.28
CA GLY A 439 -17.73 46.47 10.73
C GLY A 439 -16.51 46.08 11.56
N ALA A 440 -15.64 45.22 11.03
CA ALA A 440 -14.42 44.78 11.72
C ALA A 440 -13.24 45.73 11.48
N PHE A 441 -13.10 46.28 10.27
CA PHE A 441 -11.85 46.94 9.84
C PHE A 441 -12.05 48.23 9.02
N GLY A 442 -13.29 48.60 8.71
CA GLY A 442 -13.60 49.79 7.91
C GLY A 442 -13.44 51.10 8.70
N PRO A 443 -13.54 52.26 8.03
CA PRO A 443 -14.07 52.45 6.68
C PRO A 443 -13.07 52.10 5.56
N PHE A 444 -13.59 51.65 4.40
CA PHE A 444 -12.78 51.22 3.25
C PHE A 444 -13.19 51.91 1.96
N SER A 445 -12.25 52.11 1.03
CA SER A 445 -12.59 52.29 -0.39
C SER A 445 -13.21 51.01 -0.97
N ILE A 446 -13.90 51.08 -2.11
CA ILE A 446 -14.46 49.87 -2.77
C ILE A 446 -13.38 48.85 -3.14
N MET A 447 -12.15 49.31 -3.44
CA MET A 447 -11.03 48.44 -3.79
C MET A 447 -10.48 47.69 -2.56
N GLU A 448 -10.35 48.38 -1.42
CA GLU A 448 -9.97 47.74 -0.16
C GLU A 448 -11.08 46.81 0.33
N LEU A 449 -12.34 47.21 0.17
CA LEU A 449 -13.49 46.40 0.53
C LEU A 449 -13.50 45.06 -0.21
N ALA A 450 -13.25 45.06 -1.53
CA ALA A 450 -13.17 43.83 -2.31
C ALA A 450 -12.10 42.87 -1.76
N ARG A 451 -10.93 43.40 -1.40
CA ARG A 451 -9.83 42.63 -0.81
C ARG A 451 -10.18 42.06 0.57
N HIS A 452 -10.71 42.90 1.47
CA HIS A 452 -11.02 42.50 2.84
C HIS A 452 -12.27 41.62 2.96
N ALA A 453 -13.23 41.76 2.04
CA ALA A 453 -14.42 40.91 1.98
C ALA A 453 -14.19 39.61 1.18
N ASN A 454 -13.00 39.43 0.58
CA ASN A 454 -12.68 38.33 -0.31
C ASN A 454 -13.73 38.15 -1.43
N LEU A 455 -14.02 39.24 -2.13
CA LEU A 455 -14.98 39.33 -3.24
C LEU A 455 -14.30 39.96 -4.45
N ASP A 456 -14.79 39.64 -5.65
CA ASP A 456 -14.39 40.43 -6.82
C ASP A 456 -14.94 41.86 -6.76
N LYS A 457 -14.33 42.77 -7.52
CA LYS A 457 -14.70 44.20 -7.52
C LYS A 457 -16.16 44.44 -7.89
N SER A 458 -16.74 43.65 -8.81
CA SER A 458 -18.13 43.78 -9.25
C SER A 458 -19.09 43.30 -8.17
N GLN A 459 -18.81 42.18 -7.53
CA GLN A 459 -19.57 41.66 -6.38
C GLN A 459 -19.54 42.64 -5.20
N ALA A 460 -18.36 43.14 -4.84
CA ALA A 460 -18.20 44.11 -3.76
C ALA A 460 -18.97 45.42 -4.04
N SER A 461 -18.89 45.95 -5.27
CA SER A 461 -19.62 47.17 -5.65
C SER A 461 -21.14 46.97 -5.59
N ARG A 462 -21.66 45.88 -6.17
CA ARG A 462 -23.11 45.59 -6.17
C ARG A 462 -23.66 45.35 -4.77
N ALA A 463 -22.94 44.60 -3.94
CA ALA A 463 -23.31 44.35 -2.56
C ALA A 463 -23.29 45.66 -1.74
N ALA A 464 -22.26 46.49 -1.89
CA ALA A 464 -22.20 47.78 -1.22
C ALA A 464 -23.35 48.71 -1.66
N GLU A 465 -23.69 48.75 -2.94
CA GLU A 465 -24.82 49.54 -3.46
C GLU A 465 -26.17 49.06 -2.93
N ALA A 466 -26.40 47.75 -2.90
CA ALA A 466 -27.62 47.19 -2.33
C ALA A 466 -27.77 47.57 -0.84
N LEU A 467 -26.69 47.48 -0.08
CA LEU A 467 -26.66 47.89 1.34
C LEU A 467 -26.84 49.40 1.55
N MET A 468 -26.35 50.24 0.63
CA MET A 468 -26.59 51.69 0.67
C MET A 468 -28.06 52.02 0.39
N ARG A 469 -28.71 51.33 -0.56
CA ARG A 469 -30.16 51.49 -0.82
C ARG A 469 -31.00 51.15 0.40
N CYS A 470 -30.58 50.18 1.19
CA CYS A 470 -31.23 49.81 2.45
C CYS A 470 -30.79 50.66 3.66
N ALA A 471 -30.02 51.74 3.45
CA ALA A 471 -29.47 52.60 4.50
C ALA A 471 -28.61 51.88 5.56
N LEU A 472 -27.99 50.74 5.20
CA LEU A 472 -27.10 49.95 6.06
C LEU A 472 -25.63 50.40 5.92
N LEU A 473 -25.27 50.94 4.75
CA LEU A 473 -24.00 51.60 4.48
C LEU A 473 -24.21 53.05 4.08
N ARG A 474 -23.17 53.88 4.29
CA ARG A 474 -23.10 55.24 3.76
C ARG A 474 -21.74 55.50 3.13
N ARG A 475 -21.73 56.34 2.09
CA ARG A 475 -20.52 56.94 1.52
C ARG A 475 -20.13 58.17 2.34
N GLN A 476 -18.84 58.31 2.58
CA GLN A 476 -18.26 59.51 3.17
C GLN A 476 -16.92 59.79 2.49
N ALA A 477 -16.51 61.05 2.45
CA ALA A 477 -15.14 61.39 2.07
C ALA A 477 -14.18 60.76 3.09
N SER A 478 -13.04 60.26 2.61
CA SER A 478 -11.98 59.79 3.50
C SER A 478 -11.50 60.94 4.37
N ARG A 479 -11.11 60.63 5.60
CA ARG A 479 -10.54 61.62 6.53
C ARG A 479 -9.14 62.06 6.13
N ASP A 480 -8.43 61.20 5.37
CA ASP A 480 -7.04 61.42 4.98
C ASP A 480 -6.90 62.03 3.56
N ASP A 481 -7.88 61.82 2.69
CA ASP A 481 -7.97 62.44 1.36
C ASP A 481 -9.44 62.60 0.93
N GLY A 482 -9.91 63.85 0.85
CA GLY A 482 -11.29 64.17 0.49
C GLY A 482 -11.71 63.75 -0.92
N ARG A 483 -10.76 63.35 -1.78
CA ARG A 483 -11.01 62.81 -3.12
C ARG A 483 -11.34 61.32 -3.11
N ILE A 484 -11.06 60.62 -2.01
CA ILE A 484 -11.31 59.19 -1.85
C ILE A 484 -12.65 59.00 -1.15
N VAL A 485 -13.55 58.24 -1.79
CA VAL A 485 -14.84 57.87 -1.20
C VAL A 485 -14.70 56.54 -0.47
N VAL A 486 -14.99 56.54 0.83
CA VAL A 486 -15.00 55.33 1.66
C VAL A 486 -16.42 55.00 2.12
N VAL A 487 -16.67 53.72 2.36
CA VAL A 487 -17.94 53.21 2.90
C VAL A 487 -17.82 52.90 4.38
N SER A 488 -18.81 53.34 5.16
CA SER A 488 -18.93 53.09 6.59
C SER A 488 -20.32 52.57 6.97
N LEU A 489 -20.42 51.84 8.08
CA LEU A 489 -21.70 51.35 8.60
C LEU A 489 -22.53 52.50 9.19
N THR A 490 -23.83 52.49 8.91
CA THR A 490 -24.83 53.29 9.64
C THR A 490 -25.13 52.65 11.01
N PRO A 491 -25.87 53.32 11.92
CA PRO A 491 -26.36 52.67 13.14
C PRO A 491 -27.15 51.38 12.88
N ALA A 492 -28.00 51.37 11.85
CA ALA A 492 -28.74 50.19 11.40
C ALA A 492 -27.79 49.10 10.86
N GLY A 493 -26.78 49.48 10.06
CA GLY A 493 -25.73 48.56 9.59
C GLY A 493 -24.93 47.93 10.73
N ARG A 494 -24.59 48.70 11.77
CA ARG A 494 -23.94 48.18 12.99
C ARG A 494 -24.83 47.21 13.76
N ALA A 495 -26.14 47.49 13.85
CA ALA A 495 -27.09 46.58 14.50
C ALA A 495 -27.19 45.24 13.74
N LEU A 496 -27.20 45.28 12.41
CA LEU A 496 -27.18 44.09 11.57
C LEU A 496 -25.86 43.33 11.67
N CYS A 497 -24.72 44.02 11.67
CA CYS A 497 -23.39 43.41 11.87
C CYS A 497 -23.32 42.57 13.15
N ARG A 498 -23.91 43.07 14.25
CA ARG A 498 -24.00 42.33 15.52
C ARG A 498 -24.84 41.05 15.44
N LYS A 499 -25.77 40.95 14.49
CA LYS A 499 -26.58 39.75 14.24
C LYS A 499 -25.89 38.73 13.34
N ILE A 500 -25.00 39.17 12.45
CA ILE A 500 -24.28 38.30 11.51
C ILE A 500 -23.26 37.41 12.24
N MET A 501 -22.49 37.96 13.18
CA MET A 501 -21.40 37.19 13.82
C MET A 501 -21.86 35.96 14.63
N PRO A 502 -22.94 36.01 15.42
CA PRO A 502 -23.46 34.81 16.08
C PRO A 502 -23.93 33.73 15.09
N ILE A 503 -24.51 34.14 13.95
CA ILE A 503 -24.93 33.21 12.89
C ILE A 503 -23.71 32.55 12.25
N ALA A 504 -22.68 33.34 11.92
CA ALA A 504 -21.43 32.84 11.35
C ALA A 504 -20.70 31.88 12.30
N ARG A 505 -20.61 32.22 13.59
CA ARG A 505 -19.97 31.37 14.60
C ARG A 505 -20.70 30.04 14.76
N ARG A 506 -22.02 30.08 14.95
CA ARG A 506 -22.81 28.84 15.10
C ARG A 506 -22.73 27.96 13.86
N TRP A 507 -22.76 28.54 12.66
CA TRP A 507 -22.57 27.80 11.42
C TRP A 507 -21.18 27.16 11.33
N ASN A 508 -20.14 27.89 11.74
CA ASN A 508 -18.78 27.35 11.80
C ASN A 508 -18.68 26.17 12.76
N ASP A 509 -19.27 26.29 13.95
CA ASP A 509 -19.28 25.25 14.97
C ASP A 509 -20.05 24.01 14.48
N ASP A 510 -21.24 24.21 13.90
CA ASP A 510 -22.07 23.14 13.33
C ASP A 510 -21.35 22.43 12.15
N MET A 511 -20.66 23.18 11.28
CA MET A 511 -19.96 22.65 10.11
C MET A 511 -18.75 21.78 10.48
N PHE A 512 -18.09 22.08 11.59
CA PHE A 512 -16.91 21.35 12.06
C PHE A 512 -17.18 20.49 13.30
N SER A 513 -18.44 20.27 13.66
CA SER A 513 -18.83 19.51 14.86
C SER A 513 -18.36 18.05 14.87
N ALA A 514 -18.00 17.51 13.68
CA ALA A 514 -17.43 16.17 13.54
C ALA A 514 -15.95 16.09 13.92
N LEU A 515 -15.28 17.23 14.15
CA LEU A 515 -13.87 17.31 14.54
C LEU A 515 -13.76 17.68 16.01
N SER A 516 -12.88 17.00 16.73
CA SER A 516 -12.47 17.40 18.08
C SER A 516 -11.76 18.77 18.08
N ASP A 517 -11.72 19.45 19.22
CA ASP A 517 -11.04 20.75 19.36
C ASP A 517 -9.57 20.69 18.93
N GLY A 518 -8.89 19.57 19.21
CA GLY A 518 -7.51 19.32 18.79
C GLY A 518 -7.35 19.24 17.26
N GLU A 519 -8.27 18.53 16.60
CA GLU A 519 -8.30 18.38 15.14
C GLU A 519 -8.65 19.71 14.45
N GLN A 520 -9.58 20.50 15.00
CA GLN A 520 -9.91 21.83 14.50
C GLN A 520 -8.71 22.78 14.58
N ALA A 521 -8.01 22.80 15.72
CA ALA A 521 -6.81 23.61 15.88
C ALA A 521 -5.68 23.18 14.94
N GLN A 522 -5.53 21.88 14.71
CA GLN A 522 -4.55 21.35 13.75
C GLN A 522 -4.91 21.71 12.31
N LEU A 523 -6.17 21.57 11.92
CA LEU A 523 -6.66 21.96 10.59
C LEU A 523 -6.41 23.45 10.34
N GLY A 524 -6.71 24.32 11.31
CA GLY A 524 -6.41 25.75 11.24
C GLY A 524 -4.94 26.04 10.98
N ARG A 525 -4.03 25.44 11.78
CA ARG A 525 -2.58 25.60 11.59
C ARG A 525 -2.10 25.12 10.20
N LEU A 526 -2.68 24.04 9.69
CA LEU A 526 -2.32 23.51 8.36
C LEU A 526 -2.83 24.41 7.24
N LEU A 527 -4.06 24.93 7.35
CA LEU A 527 -4.62 25.89 6.40
C LEU A 527 -3.80 27.18 6.36
N ASP A 528 -3.39 27.71 7.52
CA ASP A 528 -2.54 28.90 7.60
C ASP A 528 -1.21 28.71 6.85
N LYS A 529 -0.54 27.56 7.04
CA LYS A 529 0.70 27.22 6.31
C LYS A 529 0.48 27.22 4.80
N VAL A 530 -0.60 26.61 4.33
CA VAL A 530 -0.93 26.54 2.90
C VAL A 530 -1.29 27.91 2.34
N ILE A 531 -2.03 28.73 3.08
CA ILE A 531 -2.39 30.10 2.67
C ILE A 531 -1.15 30.98 2.54
N VAL A 532 -0.21 30.90 3.49
CA VAL A 532 1.07 31.63 3.42
C VAL A 532 1.85 31.21 2.18
N ALA A 533 1.99 29.90 1.94
CA ALA A 533 2.68 29.38 0.77
C ALA A 533 2.01 29.82 -0.56
N ALA A 534 0.68 29.79 -0.64
CA ALA A 534 -0.07 30.20 -1.82
C ALA A 534 0.11 31.70 -2.12
N ARG A 535 0.05 32.56 -1.09
CA ARG A 535 0.28 34.01 -1.24
C ARG A 535 1.70 34.33 -1.69
N THR A 536 2.69 33.57 -1.22
CA THR A 536 4.08 33.74 -1.69
C THR A 536 4.27 33.31 -3.15
N ALA A 537 3.48 32.34 -3.62
CA ALA A 537 3.52 31.87 -5.01
C ALA A 537 2.80 32.81 -6.01
N GLU A 538 1.84 33.62 -5.55
CA GLU A 538 1.16 34.63 -6.39
C GLU A 538 2.05 35.86 -6.72
N ALA A 539 3.06 36.15 -5.89
CA ALA A 539 3.89 37.35 -5.99
C ALA A 539 4.72 37.50 -7.29
N PRO A 540 5.20 36.42 -7.97
CA PRO A 540 5.94 36.57 -9.24
C PRO A 540 5.07 36.46 -10.51
N ALA A 541 3.85 35.92 -10.44
CA ALA A 541 3.07 35.54 -11.63
C ALA A 541 2.30 36.70 -12.29
N ALA A 542 2.04 37.79 -11.56
CA ALA A 542 1.26 38.94 -12.08
C ALA A 542 2.02 39.80 -13.11
N GLN A 543 3.31 39.56 -13.37
CA GLN A 543 4.11 40.33 -14.35
C GLN A 543 4.35 39.62 -15.68
N LYS A 544 3.97 38.35 -15.84
CA LYS A 544 4.16 37.61 -17.10
C LYS A 544 2.97 36.72 -17.41
N THR A 545 1.99 37.27 -18.14
CA THR A 545 1.34 36.60 -19.30
C THR A 545 0.15 37.42 -19.78
N ALA A 546 0.36 38.21 -20.84
CA ALA A 546 -0.66 38.45 -21.85
C ALA A 546 -0.08 38.03 -23.20
N LYS A 547 -0.43 36.82 -23.64
CA LYS A 547 -0.40 36.45 -25.07
C LYS A 547 -1.72 35.72 -25.34
N PRO A 548 -2.59 36.23 -26.22
CA PRO A 548 -3.83 35.55 -26.56
C PRO A 548 -3.50 34.32 -27.41
N LEU A 549 -4.02 33.15 -27.01
CA LEU A 549 -4.03 31.96 -27.85
C LEU A 549 -4.90 32.22 -29.08
N ALA A 550 -4.26 32.27 -30.24
CA ALA A 550 -4.92 32.30 -31.54
C ALA A 550 -5.39 30.89 -31.94
N LYS A 551 -6.55 30.87 -32.62
CA LYS A 551 -7.11 29.83 -33.50
C LYS A 551 -7.60 28.52 -32.86
N ARG A 552 -8.94 28.42 -32.74
CA ARG A 552 -9.65 27.22 -33.18
C ARG A 552 -10.34 27.53 -34.52
N VAL A 553 -9.82 26.87 -35.56
CA VAL A 553 -10.44 26.76 -36.87
C VAL A 553 -11.75 25.99 -36.69
N THR A 554 -12.87 26.67 -36.96
CA THR A 554 -14.14 26.02 -37.26
C THR A 554 -14.04 25.49 -38.69
N GLY A 555 -13.92 24.17 -38.84
CA GLY A 555 -14.32 23.50 -40.06
C GLY A 555 -15.80 23.17 -39.97
N SER A 556 -16.63 23.83 -40.77
CA SER A 556 -17.82 23.22 -41.38
C SER A 556 -18.36 24.10 -42.50
N THR A 557 -18.39 23.51 -43.69
CA THR A 557 -19.43 23.59 -44.73
C THR A 557 -19.63 24.87 -45.53
N ASN A 558 -19.55 24.64 -46.85
CA ASN A 558 -19.88 25.44 -48.03
C ASN A 558 -18.93 26.58 -48.43
#